data_AF-A0A0K2RGH5-F1
#
_entry.id   AF-A0A0K2RGH5-F1
#
_cell.length_a   1.000
_cell.length_b   1.000
_cell.length_c   1.000
_cell.angle_alpha   90.00
_cell.angle_beta   90.00
_cell.angle_gamma   90.00
#
_symmetry.space_group_name_H-M   'P 1'
#
loop_
_entity.id
_entity.type
_entity.pdbx_description
1 polymer ?
#
loop_
_entity_poly.entity_id
_entity_poly.type
_entity_poly.pdbx_seq_one_letter_code
_entity_poly.pdbx_strand_id
1 'polypeptide(L)'
;MTHELLTIGRISVDIYPNDIGVGLEDVQSFGKYLGGSPSNVAVAAARHGRRSGVITRTGDDPFGIYLHRELRKFKVDDGFVTPVPGLQTPATFCAIQPPHDFPLYFYGRFPTAPDLQIKAEELDLEAIKDAGIFWSTVTGLCQEPSRSAHLAAHEARPRTGLKEGQYTILDLDYRPMFWASEDEARAEVAKILPHVTVAIGNDKECAVAVGEGTRTSRLIASSRPASRSRSSSSAPKASWPRPVRNAWYPRRFRWRPSTAWVRATRSAVLSATDCCPAGLWPRSWTTRTPPARLSPPASRARTRCRRRRRSPRCSPNAAA
;
A
#
# COMPACT_ATOMS: atom_id res chain seq x y z
N MET A 1 7.72 -15.28 -20.64
CA MET A 1 7.22 -14.63 -19.41
C MET A 1 7.85 -15.27 -18.19
N THR A 2 9.01 -14.75 -17.79
CA THR A 2 9.75 -15.13 -16.58
C THR A 2 8.92 -14.81 -15.32
N HIS A 3 8.40 -13.59 -15.21
CA HIS A 3 7.56 -13.13 -14.10
C HIS A 3 6.14 -12.79 -14.53
N GLU A 4 5.15 -13.21 -13.74
CA GLU A 4 3.75 -12.77 -13.90
C GLU A 4 3.56 -11.34 -13.37
N LEU A 5 4.35 -10.95 -12.36
CA LEU A 5 4.44 -9.59 -11.84
C LEU A 5 5.90 -9.23 -11.57
N LEU A 6 6.36 -8.12 -12.13
CA LEU A 6 7.66 -7.51 -11.79
C LEU A 6 7.39 -6.10 -11.26
N THR A 7 7.83 -5.82 -10.04
CA THR A 7 7.67 -4.50 -9.43
C THR A 7 9.01 -3.75 -9.41
N ILE A 8 8.99 -2.42 -9.38
CA ILE A 8 10.17 -1.59 -9.19
C ILE A 8 9.91 -0.51 -8.15
N GLY A 9 10.90 -0.25 -7.29
CA GLY A 9 10.90 0.88 -6.37
C GLY A 9 11.17 0.48 -4.93
N ARG A 10 10.52 1.16 -3.98
CA ARG A 10 10.88 1.14 -2.56
C ARG A 10 10.83 -0.23 -1.88
N ILE A 11 11.82 -0.46 -1.03
CA ILE A 11 11.84 -1.50 -0.01
C ILE A 11 12.32 -0.90 1.32
N SER A 12 11.74 -1.33 2.43
CA SER A 12 12.10 -0.84 3.77
C SER A 12 11.87 -1.91 4.82
N VAL A 13 12.45 -1.69 6.01
CA VAL A 13 12.01 -2.39 7.22
C VAL A 13 10.94 -1.56 7.89
N ASP A 14 9.71 -2.03 7.89
CA ASP A 14 8.61 -1.36 8.58
C ASP A 14 8.61 -1.80 10.04
N ILE A 15 8.65 -0.83 10.95
CA ILE A 15 8.76 -1.00 12.39
C ILE A 15 7.44 -0.55 13.02
N TYR A 16 6.63 -1.53 13.40
CA TYR A 16 5.31 -1.29 13.99
C TYR A 16 5.38 -1.42 15.51
N PRO A 17 4.66 -0.55 16.25
CA PRO A 17 4.64 -0.58 17.70
C PRO A 17 3.74 -1.72 18.15
N ASN A 18 4.14 -2.43 19.19
CA ASN A 18 3.24 -3.37 19.85
C ASN A 18 2.32 -2.63 20.85
N ASP A 19 2.71 -1.42 21.27
CA ASP A 19 1.95 -0.54 22.16
C ASP A 19 1.03 0.36 21.32
N ILE A 20 -0.30 0.24 21.51
CA ILE A 20 -1.32 0.94 20.71
C ILE A 20 -1.86 2.15 21.48
N GLY A 21 -2.05 3.28 20.79
CA GLY A 21 -2.70 4.47 21.34
C GLY A 21 -1.76 5.37 22.16
N VAL A 22 -0.46 5.15 22.08
CA VAL A 22 0.59 5.97 22.70
C VAL A 22 1.41 6.71 21.64
N GLY A 23 2.08 7.80 22.04
CA GLY A 23 3.07 8.48 21.19
C GLY A 23 4.25 7.56 20.88
N LEU A 24 4.94 7.80 19.77
CA LEU A 24 6.09 6.98 19.38
C LEU A 24 7.21 7.03 20.43
N GLU A 25 7.34 8.17 21.10
CA GLU A 25 8.25 8.44 22.22
C GLU A 25 7.98 7.57 23.46
N ASP A 26 6.76 7.04 23.60
CA ASP A 26 6.31 6.23 24.74
C ASP A 26 6.23 4.72 24.42
N VAL A 27 6.45 4.32 23.17
CA VAL A 27 6.44 2.91 22.75
C VAL A 27 7.63 2.17 23.36
N GLN A 28 7.38 1.02 23.98
CA GLN A 28 8.41 0.20 24.64
C GLN A 28 8.86 -0.97 23.78
N SER A 29 8.05 -1.45 22.85
CA SER A 29 8.43 -2.55 21.98
C SER A 29 7.89 -2.45 20.56
N PHE A 30 8.67 -2.98 19.63
CA PHE A 30 8.36 -2.96 18.20
C PHE A 30 8.50 -4.35 17.57
N GLY A 31 7.71 -4.59 16.52
CA GLY A 31 7.94 -5.65 15.55
C GLY A 31 8.53 -5.09 14.26
N LYS A 32 9.40 -5.87 13.59
CA LYS A 32 9.93 -5.54 12.27
C LYS A 32 9.29 -6.38 11.18
N TYR A 33 9.03 -5.78 10.04
CA TYR A 33 8.34 -6.38 8.90
C TYR A 33 8.98 -5.93 7.60
N LEU A 34 8.80 -6.70 6.53
CA LEU A 34 9.12 -6.24 5.18
C LEU A 34 8.13 -5.15 4.77
N GLY A 35 8.67 -4.04 4.27
CA GLY A 35 7.94 -2.85 3.89
C GLY A 35 8.25 -2.33 2.49
N GLY A 36 7.55 -1.27 2.10
CA GLY A 36 7.64 -0.63 0.79
C GLY A 36 6.51 -1.05 -0.16
N SER A 37 5.81 -0.08 -0.75
CA SER A 37 4.63 -0.32 -1.60
C SER A 37 4.88 -1.37 -2.71
N PRO A 38 5.87 -1.22 -3.60
CA PRO A 38 6.06 -2.19 -4.68
C PRO A 38 6.51 -3.57 -4.18
N SER A 39 7.25 -3.62 -3.07
CA SER A 39 7.65 -4.88 -2.41
C SER A 39 6.44 -5.62 -1.83
N ASN A 40 5.51 -4.88 -1.20
CA ASN A 40 4.26 -5.44 -0.68
C ASN A 40 3.35 -5.97 -1.80
N VAL A 41 3.30 -5.30 -2.95
CA VAL A 41 2.55 -5.80 -4.13
C VAL A 41 3.15 -7.10 -4.65
N ALA A 42 4.48 -7.21 -4.73
CA ALA A 42 5.16 -8.46 -5.10
C ALA A 42 4.81 -9.60 -4.10
N VAL A 43 4.93 -9.34 -2.79
CA VAL A 43 4.55 -10.30 -1.75
C VAL A 43 3.08 -10.73 -1.87
N ALA A 44 2.16 -9.79 -2.12
CA ALA A 44 0.75 -10.10 -2.32
C ALA A 44 0.53 -11.04 -3.52
N ALA A 45 1.20 -10.79 -4.64
CA ALA A 45 1.12 -11.65 -5.82
C ALA A 45 1.68 -13.06 -5.54
N ALA A 46 2.84 -13.16 -4.88
CA ALA A 46 3.43 -14.44 -4.50
C ALA A 46 2.52 -15.25 -3.56
N ARG A 47 1.88 -14.60 -2.58
CA ARG A 47 0.88 -15.22 -1.70
C ARG A 47 -0.35 -15.73 -2.45
N HIS A 48 -0.65 -15.15 -3.62
CA HIS A 48 -1.70 -15.63 -4.54
C HIS A 48 -1.19 -16.62 -5.60
N GLY A 49 0.00 -17.19 -5.41
CA GLY A 49 0.54 -18.24 -6.27
C GLY A 49 1.12 -17.74 -7.59
N ARG A 50 1.42 -16.45 -7.70
CA ARG A 50 2.00 -15.84 -8.91
C ARG A 50 3.52 -15.76 -8.81
N ARG A 51 4.20 -15.97 -9.94
CA ARG A 51 5.65 -15.71 -10.02
C ARG A 51 5.89 -14.20 -9.99
N SER A 52 6.48 -13.71 -8.92
CA SER A 52 6.75 -12.28 -8.75
C SER A 52 8.19 -11.99 -8.38
N GLY A 53 8.68 -10.83 -8.79
CA GLY A 53 9.99 -10.30 -8.42
C GLY A 53 9.92 -8.81 -8.15
N VAL A 54 10.96 -8.26 -7.52
CA VAL A 54 11.09 -6.83 -7.23
C VAL A 54 12.48 -6.33 -7.63
N ILE A 55 12.51 -5.27 -8.43
CA ILE A 55 13.71 -4.49 -8.76
C ILE A 55 13.85 -3.39 -7.72
N THR A 56 14.86 -3.49 -6.87
CA THR A 56 15.12 -2.50 -5.82
C THR A 56 16.55 -2.61 -5.31
N ARG A 57 16.92 -1.74 -4.38
CA ARG A 57 18.21 -1.83 -3.71
C ARG A 57 18.06 -1.64 -2.21
N THR A 58 19.00 -2.22 -1.47
CA THR A 58 19.10 -2.16 -0.01
C THR A 58 20.45 -1.59 0.40
N GLY A 59 20.62 -1.27 1.69
CA GLY A 59 21.96 -1.03 2.23
C GLY A 59 22.75 -2.33 2.30
N ASP A 60 24.08 -2.24 2.28
CA ASP A 60 24.95 -3.39 2.57
C ASP A 60 25.04 -3.61 4.09
N ASP A 61 23.93 -4.00 4.69
CA ASP A 61 23.75 -4.06 6.14
C ASP A 61 22.85 -5.24 6.58
N PRO A 62 22.75 -5.53 7.90
CA PRO A 62 21.91 -6.62 8.40
C PRO A 62 20.41 -6.48 8.06
N PHE A 63 19.92 -5.27 7.80
CA PHE A 63 18.54 -5.07 7.36
C PHE A 63 18.36 -5.45 5.90
N GLY A 64 19.34 -5.19 5.03
CA GLY A 64 19.36 -5.70 3.65
C GLY A 64 19.32 -7.24 3.64
N ILE A 65 20.15 -7.90 4.44
CA ILE A 65 20.14 -9.37 4.61
C ILE A 65 18.77 -9.86 5.08
N TYR A 66 18.15 -9.16 6.03
CA TYR A 66 16.80 -9.47 6.51
C TYR A 66 15.75 -9.37 5.40
N LEU A 67 15.78 -8.32 4.58
CA LEU A 67 14.83 -8.13 3.48
C LEU A 67 14.95 -9.22 2.43
N HIS A 68 16.17 -9.62 2.06
CA HIS A 68 16.40 -10.78 1.19
C HIS A 68 15.79 -12.07 1.76
N ARG A 69 15.91 -12.29 3.08
CA ARG A 69 15.31 -13.47 3.73
C ARG A 69 13.79 -13.43 3.70
N GLU A 70 13.18 -12.28 3.97
CA GLU A 70 11.72 -12.15 3.96
C GLU A 70 11.14 -12.26 2.54
N LEU A 71 11.78 -11.66 1.52
CA LEU A 71 11.37 -11.83 0.11
C LEU A 71 11.35 -13.31 -0.28
N ARG A 72 12.43 -14.03 -0.01
CA ARG A 72 12.54 -15.47 -0.31
C ARG A 72 11.53 -16.31 0.48
N LYS A 73 11.29 -15.97 1.75
CA LYS A 73 10.24 -16.60 2.57
C LYS A 73 8.84 -16.43 1.97
N PHE A 74 8.54 -15.27 1.39
CA PHE A 74 7.30 -15.02 0.66
C PHE A 74 7.30 -15.55 -0.78
N LYS A 75 8.39 -16.19 -1.24
CA LYS A 75 8.58 -16.68 -2.61
C LYS A 75 8.56 -15.56 -3.66
N VAL A 76 9.01 -14.37 -3.28
CA VAL A 76 9.34 -13.29 -4.21
C VAL A 76 10.77 -13.50 -4.68
N ASP A 77 11.00 -13.40 -5.98
CA ASP A 77 12.32 -13.41 -6.58
C ASP A 77 13.09 -12.13 -6.19
N ASP A 78 14.15 -12.33 -5.40
CA ASP A 78 15.05 -11.28 -4.92
C ASP A 78 16.31 -11.12 -5.78
N GLY A 79 16.37 -11.76 -6.97
CA GLY A 79 17.52 -11.70 -7.88
C GLY A 79 17.85 -10.31 -8.42
N PHE A 80 16.87 -9.40 -8.43
CA PHE A 80 17.06 -7.99 -8.81
C PHE A 80 17.26 -7.05 -7.62
N VAL A 81 17.44 -7.59 -6.42
CA VAL A 81 17.69 -6.82 -5.19
C VAL A 81 19.19 -6.76 -4.96
N THR A 82 19.76 -5.56 -5.07
CA THR A 82 21.22 -5.38 -4.93
C THR A 82 21.57 -4.43 -3.79
N PRO A 83 22.70 -4.62 -3.10
CA PRO A 83 23.14 -3.70 -2.06
C PRO A 83 23.76 -2.43 -2.66
N VAL A 84 23.73 -1.35 -1.88
CA VAL A 84 24.47 -0.10 -2.11
C VAL A 84 25.44 0.11 -0.95
N PRO A 85 26.75 -0.03 -1.16
CA PRO A 85 27.74 0.23 -0.12
C PRO A 85 27.64 1.67 0.41
N GLY A 86 27.74 1.83 1.73
CA GLY A 86 27.74 3.14 2.39
C GLY A 86 26.36 3.77 2.60
N LEU A 87 25.28 3.18 2.09
CA LEU A 87 23.91 3.59 2.42
C LEU A 87 23.27 2.61 3.41
N GLN A 88 22.37 3.13 4.23
CA GLN A 88 21.60 2.34 5.18
C GLN A 88 20.28 1.89 4.55
N THR A 89 19.90 0.64 4.78
CA THR A 89 18.56 0.14 4.46
C THR A 89 17.51 1.00 5.19
N PRO A 90 16.53 1.56 4.48
CA PRO A 90 15.53 2.43 5.10
C PRO A 90 14.67 1.70 6.13
N ALA A 91 14.33 2.41 7.20
CA ALA A 91 13.39 1.95 8.20
C ALA A 91 12.22 2.94 8.33
N THR A 92 11.00 2.43 8.45
CA THR A 92 9.80 3.25 8.61
C THR A 92 9.14 2.92 9.94
N PHE A 93 9.13 3.87 10.87
CA PHE A 93 8.38 3.74 12.11
C PHE A 93 6.95 4.22 11.89
N CYS A 94 5.99 3.43 12.38
CA CYS A 94 4.59 3.80 12.42
C CYS A 94 4.21 4.06 13.88
N ALA A 95 3.48 5.14 14.19
CA ALA A 95 2.72 5.19 15.43
C ALA A 95 1.28 4.75 15.14
N ILE A 96 0.62 4.08 16.08
CA ILE A 96 -0.79 3.71 15.94
C ILE A 96 -1.60 4.59 16.89
N GLN A 97 -2.29 5.59 16.34
CA GLN A 97 -3.15 6.53 17.05
C GLN A 97 -4.62 6.38 16.60
N PRO A 98 -5.39 5.49 17.24
CA PRO A 98 -6.80 5.28 16.90
C PRO A 98 -7.62 6.57 17.04
N PRO A 99 -8.67 6.77 16.22
CA PRO A 99 -9.27 5.80 15.31
C PRO A 99 -8.66 5.76 13.90
N HIS A 100 -7.97 6.80 13.45
CA HIS A 100 -7.60 6.97 12.03
C HIS A 100 -6.23 7.63 11.79
N ASP A 101 -5.39 7.80 12.81
CA ASP A 101 -4.08 8.42 12.65
C ASP A 101 -2.95 7.38 12.78
N PHE A 102 -2.07 7.39 11.78
CA PHE A 102 -0.98 6.42 11.64
C PHE A 102 0.26 7.16 11.11
N PRO A 103 0.85 8.07 11.90
CA PRO A 103 1.97 8.87 11.42
C PRO A 103 3.15 7.96 11.11
N LEU A 104 3.73 8.18 9.92
CA LEU A 104 4.88 7.44 9.41
C LEU A 104 6.13 8.30 9.47
N TYR A 105 7.19 7.75 10.05
CA TYR A 105 8.50 8.39 10.16
C TYR A 105 9.52 7.59 9.37
N PHE A 106 10.10 8.20 8.34
CA PHE A 106 11.05 7.57 7.45
C PHE A 106 12.49 7.89 7.87
N TYR A 107 13.29 6.85 8.12
CA TYR A 107 14.71 6.93 8.48
C TYR A 107 15.59 6.31 7.39
N GLY A 108 16.86 6.74 7.32
CA GLY A 108 17.84 6.21 6.36
C GLY A 108 17.56 6.59 4.91
N ARG A 109 16.86 7.71 4.67
CA ARG A 109 16.52 8.20 3.32
C ARG A 109 17.11 9.56 2.95
N PHE A 110 17.81 10.22 3.88
CA PHE A 110 18.46 11.51 3.65
C PHE A 110 19.99 11.34 3.65
N PRO A 111 20.73 11.91 2.69
CA PRO A 111 20.25 12.70 1.53
C PRO A 111 19.68 11.86 0.39
N THR A 112 19.79 10.54 0.47
CA THR A 112 19.18 9.60 -0.48
C THR A 112 18.94 8.24 0.19
N ALA A 113 18.25 7.33 -0.50
CA ALA A 113 17.97 5.97 -0.07
C ALA A 113 18.52 4.96 -1.09
N PRO A 114 18.87 3.72 -0.69
CA PRO A 114 19.32 2.68 -1.62
C PRO A 114 18.37 2.48 -2.81
N ASP A 115 17.07 2.41 -2.59
CA ASP A 115 16.06 2.24 -3.66
C ASP A 115 16.03 3.41 -4.66
N LEU A 116 16.57 4.58 -4.30
CA LEU A 116 16.73 5.72 -5.21
C LEU A 116 18.06 5.70 -5.98
N GLN A 117 18.94 4.76 -5.66
CA GLN A 117 20.21 4.50 -6.35
C GLN A 117 20.10 3.38 -7.41
N ILE A 118 18.88 3.07 -7.85
CA ILE A 118 18.66 2.22 -9.02
C ILE A 118 19.16 2.98 -10.25
N LYS A 119 20.02 2.34 -11.05
CA LYS A 119 20.58 2.92 -12.28
C LYS A 119 19.91 2.34 -13.52
N ALA A 120 19.89 3.08 -14.62
CA ALA A 120 19.27 2.60 -15.86
C ALA A 120 20.05 1.42 -16.45
N GLU A 121 21.38 1.43 -16.33
CA GLU A 121 22.28 0.46 -16.96
C GLU A 121 22.28 -0.91 -16.28
N GLU A 122 21.78 -0.99 -15.04
CA GLU A 122 21.68 -2.26 -14.28
C GLU A 122 20.30 -2.93 -14.45
N LEU A 123 19.38 -2.33 -15.20
CA LEU A 123 18.06 -2.90 -15.44
C LEU A 123 18.11 -4.04 -16.46
N ASP A 124 17.51 -5.16 -16.10
CA ASP A 124 17.15 -6.20 -17.07
C ASP A 124 15.90 -5.77 -17.86
N LEU A 125 16.13 -5.03 -18.95
CA LEU A 125 15.07 -4.51 -19.80
C LEU A 125 14.26 -5.62 -20.49
N GLU A 126 14.85 -6.79 -20.71
CA GLU A 126 14.13 -7.92 -21.31
C GLU A 126 13.16 -8.54 -20.29
N ALA A 127 13.57 -8.71 -19.03
CA ALA A 127 12.66 -9.11 -17.96
C ALA A 127 11.48 -8.12 -17.80
N ILE A 128 11.75 -6.81 -17.88
CA ILE A 128 10.71 -5.77 -17.83
C ILE A 128 9.76 -5.88 -19.02
N LYS A 129 10.27 -6.06 -20.25
CA LYS A 129 9.44 -6.25 -21.47
C LYS A 129 8.62 -7.53 -21.43
N ASP A 130 9.14 -8.60 -20.87
CA ASP A 130 8.48 -9.91 -20.84
C ASP A 130 7.58 -10.14 -19.62
N ALA A 131 7.61 -9.27 -18.62
CA ALA A 131 6.72 -9.35 -17.47
C ALA A 131 5.24 -9.33 -17.90
N GLY A 132 4.41 -10.15 -17.25
CA GLY A 132 2.94 -10.08 -17.42
C GLY A 132 2.42 -8.71 -16.96
N ILE A 133 2.77 -8.33 -15.73
CA ILE A 133 2.50 -7.00 -15.19
C ILE A 133 3.83 -6.37 -14.77
N PHE A 134 4.11 -5.17 -15.28
CA PHE A 134 5.15 -4.31 -14.73
C PHE A 134 4.50 -3.26 -13.82
N TRP A 135 4.89 -3.19 -12.55
CA TRP A 135 4.33 -2.27 -11.57
C TRP A 135 5.40 -1.30 -11.07
N SER A 136 5.25 -0.02 -11.36
CA SER A 136 6.13 1.05 -10.87
C SER A 136 5.38 1.98 -9.92
N THR A 137 6.13 2.74 -9.12
CA THR A 137 5.56 3.77 -8.24
C THR A 137 6.15 5.13 -8.55
N VAL A 138 5.36 6.19 -8.40
CA VAL A 138 5.85 7.57 -8.60
C VAL A 138 6.95 7.93 -7.62
N THR A 139 7.00 7.33 -6.42
CA THR A 139 8.12 7.55 -5.49
C THR A 139 9.49 7.23 -6.08
N GLY A 140 9.58 6.34 -7.06
CA GLY A 140 10.83 6.04 -7.76
C GLY A 140 11.32 7.16 -8.69
N LEU A 141 10.46 8.13 -9.01
CA LEU A 141 10.78 9.27 -9.87
C LEU A 141 11.31 10.49 -9.09
N CYS A 142 11.32 10.46 -7.75
CA CYS A 142 11.57 11.66 -6.97
C CYS A 142 13.03 12.13 -6.99
N GLN A 143 13.99 11.26 -7.32
CA GLN A 143 15.42 11.59 -7.29
C GLN A 143 16.20 10.80 -8.35
N GLU A 144 17.28 11.39 -8.87
CA GLU A 144 18.30 10.66 -9.64
C GLU A 144 19.19 9.78 -8.75
N PRO A 145 19.70 8.64 -9.24
CA PRO A 145 19.54 8.08 -10.60
C PRO A 145 18.23 7.29 -10.84
N SER A 146 17.45 7.01 -9.80
CA SER A 146 16.24 6.18 -9.93
C SER A 146 15.20 6.76 -10.90
N ARG A 147 15.08 8.09 -10.99
CA ARG A 147 14.22 8.77 -11.96
C ARG A 147 14.55 8.36 -13.39
N SER A 148 15.81 8.46 -13.79
CA SER A 148 16.28 8.01 -15.11
C SER A 148 16.06 6.51 -15.32
N ALA A 149 16.28 5.69 -14.30
CA ALA A 149 16.04 4.25 -14.38
C ALA A 149 14.55 3.91 -14.62
N HIS A 150 13.64 4.57 -13.90
CA HIS A 150 12.20 4.38 -14.11
C HIS A 150 11.77 4.81 -15.51
N LEU A 151 12.29 5.95 -16.00
CA LEU A 151 12.03 6.39 -17.38
C LEU A 151 12.49 5.34 -18.40
N ALA A 152 13.73 4.84 -18.27
CA ALA A 152 14.27 3.80 -19.16
C ALA A 152 13.42 2.51 -19.12
N ALA A 153 12.94 2.09 -17.95
CA ALA A 153 12.05 0.93 -17.82
C ALA A 153 10.72 1.12 -18.58
N HIS A 154 10.14 2.32 -18.51
CA HIS A 154 8.91 2.66 -19.22
C HIS A 154 9.13 2.80 -20.74
N GLU A 155 10.24 3.40 -21.16
CA GLU A 155 10.62 3.52 -22.58
C GLU A 155 10.89 2.15 -23.23
N ALA A 156 11.51 1.23 -22.49
CA ALA A 156 11.73 -0.15 -22.93
C ALA A 156 10.41 -0.93 -23.11
N ARG A 157 9.33 -0.51 -22.43
CA ARG A 157 8.01 -1.17 -22.42
C ARG A 157 6.90 -0.20 -22.89
N PRO A 158 6.94 0.27 -24.15
CA PRO A 158 5.95 1.22 -24.65
C PRO A 158 4.57 0.58 -24.69
N ARG A 159 3.53 1.36 -24.41
CA ARG A 159 2.14 0.88 -24.37
C ARG A 159 1.69 0.22 -25.67
N THR A 160 2.14 0.72 -26.81
CA THR A 160 1.85 0.17 -28.14
C THR A 160 2.57 -1.14 -28.44
N GLY A 161 3.60 -1.50 -27.67
CA GLY A 161 4.37 -2.72 -27.80
C GLY A 161 3.92 -3.86 -26.87
N LEU A 162 2.87 -3.65 -26.06
CA LEU A 162 2.38 -4.66 -25.12
C LEU A 162 1.65 -5.79 -25.85
N LYS A 163 1.95 -7.03 -25.48
CA LYS A 163 1.22 -8.23 -25.93
C LYS A 163 -0.12 -8.34 -25.20
N GLU A 164 -1.07 -9.08 -25.77
CA GLU A 164 -2.35 -9.36 -25.09
C GLU A 164 -2.11 -9.96 -23.69
N GLY A 165 -2.81 -9.44 -22.69
CA GLY A 165 -2.65 -9.83 -21.29
C GLY A 165 -1.43 -9.21 -20.58
N GLN A 166 -0.63 -8.37 -21.25
CA GLN A 166 0.41 -7.59 -20.59
C GLN A 166 -0.10 -6.21 -20.13
N TYR A 167 0.35 -5.79 -18.96
CA TYR A 167 0.00 -4.49 -18.38
C TYR A 167 1.23 -3.76 -17.85
N THR A 168 1.16 -2.44 -17.88
CA THR A 168 2.06 -1.53 -17.18
C THR A 168 1.22 -0.71 -16.22
N ILE A 169 1.43 -0.90 -14.93
CA ILE A 169 0.68 -0.27 -13.84
C ILE A 169 1.57 0.77 -13.17
N LEU A 170 1.04 1.98 -13.01
CA LEU A 170 1.65 3.04 -12.21
C LEU A 170 0.82 3.25 -10.95
N ASP A 171 1.40 2.92 -9.79
CA ASP A 171 0.87 3.35 -8.50
C ASP A 171 1.37 4.77 -8.22
N LEU A 172 0.42 5.69 -8.09
CA LEU A 172 0.73 7.09 -7.94
C LEU A 172 1.43 7.39 -6.61
N ASP A 173 1.23 6.58 -5.56
CA ASP A 173 1.89 6.59 -4.24
C ASP A 173 2.61 7.91 -3.90
N TYR A 174 1.91 9.05 -4.02
CA TYR A 174 2.58 10.35 -4.01
C TYR A 174 2.83 10.75 -2.57
N ARG A 175 4.09 11.04 -2.26
CA ARG A 175 4.55 11.40 -0.92
C ARG A 175 5.12 12.81 -0.95
N PRO A 176 4.38 13.84 -0.48
CA PRO A 176 4.83 15.23 -0.55
C PRO A 176 6.24 15.46 -0.01
N MET A 177 6.62 14.73 1.06
CA MET A 177 7.93 14.83 1.69
C MET A 177 9.12 14.36 0.83
N PHE A 178 8.89 13.69 -0.31
CA PHE A 178 9.94 13.24 -1.22
C PHE A 178 10.15 14.17 -2.42
N TRP A 179 9.32 15.19 -2.58
CA TRP A 179 9.31 16.06 -3.77
C TRP A 179 9.58 17.51 -3.37
N ALA A 180 10.24 18.28 -4.24
CA ALA A 180 10.39 19.71 -4.01
C ALA A 180 9.06 20.45 -4.19
N SER A 181 8.21 19.98 -5.11
CA SER A 181 6.87 20.52 -5.36
C SER A 181 5.95 19.50 -6.04
N GLU A 182 4.63 19.76 -5.99
CA GLU A 182 3.64 19.00 -6.76
C GLU A 182 3.85 19.15 -8.28
N ASP A 183 4.38 20.29 -8.74
CA ASP A 183 4.66 20.55 -10.15
C ASP A 183 5.85 19.73 -10.66
N GLU A 184 6.88 19.54 -9.84
CA GLU A 184 7.99 18.62 -10.17
C GLU A 184 7.46 17.19 -10.33
N ALA A 185 6.67 16.73 -9.36
CA ALA A 185 6.06 15.40 -9.42
C ALA A 185 5.20 15.23 -10.69
N ARG A 186 4.37 16.23 -11.02
CA ARG A 186 3.55 16.22 -12.23
C ARG A 186 4.39 16.14 -13.50
N ALA A 187 5.47 16.94 -13.58
CA ALA A 187 6.35 16.95 -14.74
C ALA A 187 7.02 15.59 -14.97
N GLU A 188 7.46 14.92 -13.91
CA GLU A 188 8.07 13.58 -14.03
C GLU A 188 7.04 12.49 -14.35
N VAL A 189 5.85 12.53 -13.73
CA VAL A 189 4.77 11.60 -14.05
C VAL A 189 4.34 11.72 -15.52
N ALA A 190 4.26 12.94 -16.04
CA ALA A 190 3.87 13.19 -17.44
C ALA A 190 4.78 12.50 -18.46
N LYS A 191 6.06 12.27 -18.13
CA LYS A 191 7.03 11.58 -19.00
C LYS A 191 6.71 10.09 -19.15
N ILE A 192 6.31 9.43 -18.08
CA ILE A 192 6.07 7.97 -18.09
C ILE A 192 4.61 7.59 -18.35
N LEU A 193 3.65 8.49 -18.10
CA LEU A 193 2.22 8.22 -18.24
C LEU A 193 1.79 7.69 -19.63
N PRO A 194 2.38 8.13 -20.77
CA PRO A 194 2.09 7.55 -22.08
C PRO A 194 2.39 6.04 -22.20
N HIS A 195 3.29 5.51 -21.38
CA HIS A 195 3.68 4.10 -21.34
C HIS A 195 2.76 3.26 -20.44
N VAL A 196 1.90 3.91 -19.64
CA VAL A 196 1.07 3.27 -18.60
C VAL A 196 -0.27 2.80 -19.19
N THR A 197 -0.66 1.59 -18.81
CA THR A 197 -2.00 1.04 -19.12
C THR A 197 -3.03 1.35 -18.05
N VAL A 198 -2.61 1.33 -16.78
CA VAL A 198 -3.47 1.59 -15.61
C VAL A 198 -2.70 2.45 -14.61
N ALA A 199 -3.26 3.59 -14.24
CA ALA A 199 -2.77 4.39 -13.13
C ALA A 199 -3.71 4.21 -11.92
N ILE A 200 -3.14 4.02 -10.73
CA ILE A 200 -3.89 3.77 -9.49
C ILE A 200 -3.47 4.81 -8.45
N GLY A 201 -4.42 5.50 -7.85
CA GLY A 201 -4.17 6.43 -6.76
C GLY A 201 -5.47 6.98 -6.17
N ASN A 202 -5.36 7.66 -5.04
CA ASN A 202 -6.44 8.43 -4.44
C ASN A 202 -6.67 9.76 -5.18
N ASP A 203 -7.72 10.49 -4.81
CA ASP A 203 -8.12 11.73 -5.49
C ASP A 203 -6.99 12.78 -5.50
N LYS A 204 -6.25 12.93 -4.40
CA LYS A 204 -5.14 13.87 -4.31
C LYS A 204 -3.96 13.44 -5.20
N GLU A 205 -3.59 12.17 -5.16
CA GLU A 205 -2.51 11.62 -6.00
C GLU A 205 -2.82 11.80 -7.49
N CYS A 206 -4.08 11.57 -7.89
CA CYS A 206 -4.52 11.79 -9.25
C CYS A 206 -4.48 13.29 -9.63
N ALA A 207 -4.91 14.19 -8.74
CA ALA A 207 -4.85 15.63 -8.98
C ALA A 207 -3.41 16.12 -9.16
N VAL A 208 -2.44 15.57 -8.41
CA VAL A 208 -1.01 15.84 -8.62
C VAL A 208 -0.57 15.36 -10.00
N ALA A 209 -0.90 14.10 -10.35
CA ALA A 209 -0.47 13.46 -11.59
C ALA A 209 -1.00 14.13 -12.87
N VAL A 210 -2.26 14.57 -12.90
CA VAL A 210 -2.91 15.07 -14.14
C VAL A 210 -3.59 16.44 -14.01
N GLY A 211 -3.53 17.09 -12.85
CA GLY A 211 -4.20 18.37 -12.57
C GLY A 211 -5.65 18.23 -12.11
N GLU A 212 -6.13 19.21 -11.33
CA GLU A 212 -7.51 19.27 -10.83
C GLU A 212 -8.55 19.40 -11.96
N GLY A 213 -9.76 18.85 -11.74
CA GLY A 213 -10.87 18.98 -12.68
C GLY A 213 -10.82 18.05 -13.91
N THR A 214 -9.73 17.32 -14.11
CA THR A 214 -9.69 16.21 -15.08
C THR A 214 -10.57 15.09 -14.52
N ARG A 215 -11.66 14.69 -15.21
CA ARG A 215 -12.61 13.68 -14.71
C ARG A 215 -11.91 12.34 -14.40
N THR A 216 -11.48 12.17 -13.16
CA THR A 216 -10.95 10.92 -12.57
C THR A 216 -12.00 9.81 -12.49
N SER A 217 -13.29 10.16 -12.68
CA SER A 217 -14.45 9.32 -12.42
C SER A 217 -14.73 8.20 -13.42
N ARG A 218 -13.84 7.91 -14.37
CA ARG A 218 -13.98 6.74 -15.29
C ARG A 218 -13.09 5.54 -14.97
N LEU A 219 -12.19 5.63 -13.99
CA LEU A 219 -11.30 4.51 -13.64
C LEU A 219 -11.70 3.74 -12.38
N ILE A 220 -12.76 4.16 -11.67
CA ILE A 220 -13.28 3.47 -10.47
C ILE A 220 -14.68 2.93 -10.77
N ALA A 221 -14.84 1.61 -10.68
CA ALA A 221 -16.05 0.86 -11.02
C ALA A 221 -17.35 1.41 -10.40
N SER A 222 -18.30 1.87 -11.23
CA SER A 222 -19.69 2.07 -10.79
C SER A 222 -20.52 0.81 -11.08
N SER A 223 -20.48 -0.14 -10.15
CA SER A 223 -21.56 -1.11 -9.98
C SER A 223 -22.39 -0.71 -8.76
N ARG A 224 -23.31 0.25 -8.95
CA ARG A 224 -24.50 0.38 -8.11
C ARG A 224 -25.73 0.12 -8.99
N PRO A 225 -26.63 -0.79 -8.60
CA PRO A 225 -27.88 -0.95 -9.32
C PRO A 225 -28.72 0.32 -9.12
N ALA A 226 -29.13 0.94 -10.22
CA ALA A 226 -30.09 2.03 -10.19
C ALA A 226 -31.42 1.50 -9.61
N SER A 227 -31.74 1.93 -8.40
CA SER A 227 -33.09 1.81 -7.85
C SER A 227 -34.01 2.70 -8.68
N ARG A 228 -34.96 2.08 -9.39
CA ARG A 228 -36.05 2.76 -10.10
C ARG A 228 -36.89 3.58 -9.12
N SER A 229 -36.88 4.90 -9.23
CA SER A 229 -37.99 5.75 -8.78
C SER A 229 -38.87 6.08 -10.00
N ARG A 230 -40.16 5.80 -9.88
CA ARG A 230 -41.20 6.07 -10.89
C ARG A 230 -41.36 7.58 -11.10
N SER A 231 -41.49 8.01 -12.35
CA SER A 231 -41.98 9.34 -12.73
C SER A 231 -43.43 9.22 -13.26
N SER A 232 -44.28 10.18 -12.91
CA SER A 232 -45.63 10.36 -13.47
C SER A 232 -45.68 11.60 -14.38
N SER A 233 -46.56 11.51 -15.40
CA SER A 233 -47.07 12.56 -16.34
C SER A 233 -46.07 13.15 -17.38
N SER A 234 -46.39 13.42 -18.66
CA SER A 234 -47.55 13.17 -19.55
C SER A 234 -47.22 13.67 -20.99
N ALA A 235 -47.31 12.78 -22.01
CA ALA A 235 -47.70 12.91 -23.47
C ALA A 235 -47.20 14.07 -24.40
N PRO A 236 -47.32 14.01 -25.77
CA PRO A 236 -47.50 12.89 -26.72
C PRO A 236 -46.67 12.90 -28.06
N LYS A 237 -46.60 11.69 -28.69
CA LYS A 237 -46.68 11.27 -30.12
C LYS A 237 -45.81 11.86 -31.27
N ALA A 238 -45.06 10.98 -31.95
CA ALA A 238 -44.92 10.86 -33.42
C ALA A 238 -44.37 9.46 -33.81
N SER A 239 -44.54 9.02 -35.06
CA SER A 239 -44.81 7.62 -35.45
C SER A 239 -43.93 7.01 -36.58
N TRP A 240 -43.57 5.71 -36.43
CA TRP A 240 -43.18 4.63 -37.42
C TRP A 240 -41.91 4.78 -38.32
N PRO A 241 -41.28 3.69 -38.88
CA PRO A 241 -41.63 2.25 -38.89
C PRO A 241 -40.52 1.26 -38.42
N ARG A 242 -40.87 -0.03 -38.25
CA ARG A 242 -39.93 -1.18 -38.06
C ARG A 242 -39.30 -1.57 -39.41
N PRO A 243 -38.12 -2.25 -39.44
CA PRO A 243 -38.17 -3.70 -39.69
C PRO A 243 -36.99 -4.57 -39.16
N VAL A 244 -37.24 -5.89 -39.23
CA VAL A 244 -36.37 -7.10 -39.30
C VAL A 244 -35.48 -7.51 -38.11
N ARG A 245 -35.82 -8.68 -37.56
CA ARG A 245 -34.93 -9.58 -36.79
C ARG A 245 -34.20 -10.52 -37.77
N ASN A 246 -32.90 -10.68 -37.59
CA ASN A 246 -32.08 -11.90 -37.78
C ASN A 246 -30.68 -11.54 -37.24
N ALA A 247 -30.34 -11.87 -35.99
CA ALA A 247 -29.73 -13.12 -35.54
C ALA A 247 -28.37 -13.40 -36.22
N TRP A 248 -27.30 -13.42 -35.42
CA TRP A 248 -26.13 -14.32 -35.40
C TRP A 248 -24.95 -13.61 -34.69
N TYR A 249 -24.73 -13.90 -33.40
CA TYR A 249 -23.45 -14.37 -32.83
C TYR A 249 -23.59 -14.62 -31.31
N PRO A 250 -22.90 -15.64 -30.75
CA PRO A 250 -23.26 -16.26 -29.48
C PRO A 250 -22.48 -15.72 -28.26
N ARG A 251 -23.22 -15.70 -27.15
CA ARG A 251 -22.84 -16.11 -25.78
C ARG A 251 -21.57 -15.53 -25.13
N ARG A 252 -21.82 -14.52 -24.30
CA ARG A 252 -21.44 -14.41 -22.87
C ARG A 252 -19.98 -14.78 -22.49
N PHE A 253 -19.12 -13.78 -22.34
CA PHE A 253 -18.10 -13.77 -21.29
C PHE A 253 -18.49 -12.72 -20.25
N ARG A 254 -18.97 -13.18 -19.09
CA ARG A 254 -19.36 -12.32 -17.96
C ARG A 254 -18.18 -12.26 -17.01
N TRP A 255 -17.31 -11.27 -17.19
CA TRP A 255 -16.25 -10.98 -16.22
C TRP A 255 -16.91 -10.64 -14.88
N ARG A 256 -16.72 -11.50 -13.89
CA ARG A 256 -17.03 -11.23 -12.48
C ARG A 256 -15.69 -11.02 -11.79
N PRO A 257 -15.34 -9.83 -11.33
CA PRO A 257 -14.21 -9.70 -10.43
C PRO A 257 -14.55 -10.48 -9.16
N SER A 258 -13.71 -11.44 -8.79
CA SER A 258 -13.81 -12.02 -7.46
C SER A 258 -13.48 -10.92 -6.45
N THR A 259 -14.17 -10.92 -5.32
CA THR A 259 -13.99 -10.02 -4.17
C THR A 259 -12.56 -10.02 -3.61
N ALA A 260 -11.66 -10.86 -4.12
CA ALA A 260 -10.25 -10.93 -3.77
C ALA A 260 -9.41 -9.74 -4.31
N TRP A 261 -9.74 -9.18 -5.48
CA TRP A 261 -8.93 -8.12 -6.10
C TRP A 261 -9.16 -6.73 -5.47
N VAL A 262 -10.39 -6.40 -5.07
CA VAL A 262 -10.68 -5.18 -4.30
C VAL A 262 -10.14 -5.28 -2.86
N ARG A 263 -9.88 -6.49 -2.36
CA ARG A 263 -9.18 -6.71 -1.10
C ARG A 263 -7.66 -6.51 -1.22
N ALA A 264 -7.04 -6.75 -2.37
CA ALA A 264 -5.59 -6.63 -2.52
C ALA A 264 -5.08 -5.19 -2.30
N THR A 265 -5.81 -4.16 -2.75
CA THR A 265 -5.47 -2.75 -2.50
C THR A 265 -5.83 -2.28 -1.09
N ARG A 266 -6.83 -2.87 -0.44
CA ARG A 266 -7.01 -2.73 1.03
C ARG A 266 -5.98 -3.54 1.84
N SER A 267 -5.37 -4.56 1.24
CA SER A 267 -4.36 -5.41 1.87
C SER A 267 -3.01 -4.74 2.05
N ALA A 268 -2.69 -3.68 1.32
CA ALA A 268 -1.52 -2.85 1.64
C ALA A 268 -1.65 -2.19 3.02
N VAL A 269 -2.89 -1.91 3.47
CA VAL A 269 -3.19 -1.43 4.83
C VAL A 269 -3.45 -2.60 5.81
N LEU A 270 -3.98 -3.74 5.34
CA LEU A 270 -4.24 -4.92 6.19
C LEU A 270 -3.04 -5.87 6.37
N SER A 271 -1.94 -5.70 5.61
CA SER A 271 -0.68 -6.44 5.83
C SER A 271 -0.19 -6.29 7.28
N ALA A 272 -0.41 -5.12 7.89
CA ALA A 272 -0.10 -4.85 9.29
C ALA A 272 -1.02 -5.60 10.29
N THR A 273 -2.22 -6.03 9.88
CA THR A 273 -3.16 -6.77 10.76
C THR A 273 -3.04 -8.29 10.64
N ASP A 274 -2.66 -8.81 9.48
CA ASP A 274 -2.48 -10.27 9.27
C ASP A 274 -1.10 -10.81 9.71
N CYS A 275 -0.15 -9.93 10.08
CA CYS A 275 1.15 -10.33 10.63
C CYS A 275 1.19 -10.38 12.17
N CYS A 276 0.08 -10.05 12.84
CA CYS A 276 -0.04 -10.09 14.29
C CYS A 276 -0.61 -11.46 14.73
N PRO A 277 -0.02 -12.17 15.72
CA PRO A 277 -0.57 -13.44 16.17
C PRO A 277 -2.00 -13.25 16.68
N ALA A 278 -2.92 -14.08 16.16
CA ALA A 278 -4.33 -14.09 16.55
C ALA A 278 -4.46 -14.32 18.07
N GLY A 279 -4.66 -13.25 18.85
CA GLY A 279 -4.78 -13.36 20.30
C GLY A 279 -5.04 -12.08 21.10
N LEU A 280 -4.95 -10.89 20.50
CA LEU A 280 -4.98 -9.61 21.26
C LEU A 280 -6.22 -8.73 21.03
N TRP A 281 -7.34 -9.28 20.55
CA TRP A 281 -8.59 -8.51 20.41
C TRP A 281 -9.51 -8.71 21.63
N PRO A 282 -9.89 -7.64 22.36
CA PRO A 282 -10.94 -7.72 23.37
C PRO A 282 -12.27 -8.11 22.72
N ARG A 283 -12.92 -9.15 23.27
CA ARG A 283 -14.28 -9.58 22.90
C ARG A 283 -15.32 -8.55 23.34
N SER A 284 -15.44 -7.43 22.64
CA SER A 284 -16.56 -6.50 22.86
C SER A 284 -16.93 -5.71 21.62
N TRP A 285 -16.99 -6.38 20.46
CA TRP A 285 -17.48 -5.77 19.22
C TRP A 285 -18.30 -6.75 18.41
N THR A 286 -19.43 -7.18 18.97
CA THR A 286 -20.53 -7.81 18.23
C THR A 286 -21.86 -7.21 18.67
N THR A 287 -22.48 -6.47 17.75
CA THR A 287 -23.92 -6.18 17.60
C THR A 287 -24.73 -5.69 18.81
N ARG A 288 -25.17 -4.42 18.70
CA ARG A 288 -26.22 -3.76 19.50
C ARG A 288 -27.48 -4.62 19.65
N THR A 289 -27.93 -4.80 20.89
CA THR A 289 -29.33 -5.05 21.28
C THR A 289 -29.67 -4.06 22.41
N PRO A 290 -30.88 -3.45 22.45
CA PRO A 290 -31.20 -2.42 23.44
C PRO A 290 -31.50 -3.04 24.82
N PRO A 291 -31.14 -2.41 25.94
CA PRO A 291 -31.40 -2.99 27.25
C PRO A 291 -32.86 -2.76 27.66
N ALA A 292 -33.52 -3.84 28.09
CA ALA A 292 -34.77 -3.80 28.84
C ALA A 292 -34.50 -3.33 30.28
N ARG A 293 -35.40 -2.49 30.80
CA ARG A 293 -35.44 -2.03 32.20
C ARG A 293 -35.64 -3.20 33.15
N LEU A 294 -34.94 -3.23 34.28
CA LEU A 294 -35.40 -3.75 35.58
C LEU A 294 -34.59 -3.11 36.72
N SER A 295 -35.30 -2.73 37.79
CA SER A 295 -34.88 -1.93 38.96
C SER A 295 -34.13 -2.74 40.06
N PRO A 296 -33.50 -2.09 41.07
CA PRO A 296 -32.49 -2.68 41.97
C PRO A 296 -33.08 -3.21 43.30
N PRO A 297 -32.32 -4.02 44.06
CA PRO A 297 -31.75 -3.55 45.35
C PRO A 297 -30.38 -4.23 45.65
N ALA A 298 -29.58 -4.00 46.71
CA ALA A 298 -29.65 -3.23 47.94
C ALA A 298 -28.22 -2.96 48.47
N SER A 299 -28.17 -1.99 49.38
CA SER A 299 -27.08 -1.47 50.20
C SER A 299 -26.37 -2.42 51.19
N ARG A 300 -25.22 -1.92 51.68
CA ARG A 300 -24.46 -2.22 52.94
C ARG A 300 -23.23 -3.12 52.73
N ALA A 301 -22.05 -2.88 53.32
CA ALA A 301 -21.68 -2.05 54.46
C ALA A 301 -20.23 -1.54 54.36
N ARG A 302 -19.99 -0.41 55.03
CA ARG A 302 -18.68 0.16 55.33
C ARG A 302 -17.95 -0.68 56.39
N THR A 303 -16.63 -0.75 56.32
CA THR A 303 -15.80 -0.69 57.54
C THR A 303 -14.42 -0.08 57.24
N ARG A 304 -14.10 0.99 57.96
CA ARG A 304 -12.79 1.63 58.08
C ARG A 304 -12.03 1.00 59.25
N CYS A 305 -10.72 0.81 59.11
CA CYS A 305 -9.65 1.01 60.12
C CYS A 305 -8.36 0.37 59.57
N ARG A 306 -7.13 0.86 59.78
CA ARG A 306 -6.55 2.01 60.50
C ARG A 306 -5.10 2.15 60.00
N ARG A 307 -4.61 3.39 59.92
CA ARG A 307 -3.19 3.75 59.77
C ARG A 307 -2.33 3.10 60.87
N ARG A 308 -1.07 2.74 60.54
CA ARG A 308 0.10 3.01 61.39
C ARG A 308 1.35 3.28 60.53
N ARG A 309 2.01 4.40 60.84
CA ARG A 309 3.31 4.89 60.36
C ARG A 309 4.46 4.09 60.98
N ARG A 310 5.61 4.00 60.29
CA ARG A 310 6.97 4.40 60.76
C ARG A 310 8.06 4.03 59.74
N SER A 311 8.77 5.02 59.23
CA SER A 311 10.18 4.97 58.77
C SER A 311 11.08 5.51 59.93
N PRO A 312 12.40 5.79 59.80
CA PRO A 312 13.41 5.53 58.73
C PRO A 312 14.81 5.08 59.27
N ARG A 313 15.80 4.84 58.38
CA ARG A 313 17.24 5.30 58.39
C ARG A 313 18.21 4.33 57.66
N CYS A 314 18.93 4.82 56.63
CA CYS A 314 20.39 5.08 56.55
C CYS A 314 21.14 3.92 55.85
N SER A 315 22.15 4.04 54.97
CA SER A 315 22.90 5.13 54.29
C SER A 315 23.73 4.47 53.14
N PRO A 316 24.34 5.23 52.21
CA PRO A 316 24.97 4.72 50.98
C PRO A 316 26.49 4.47 51.12
N ASN A 317 27.06 3.65 50.24
CA ASN A 317 28.51 3.51 50.06
C ASN A 317 28.91 3.86 48.62
N ALA A 318 29.84 4.81 48.51
CA ALA A 318 30.59 5.17 47.31
C ALA A 318 32.07 5.28 47.70
N ALA A 319 32.94 4.64 46.93
CA ALA A 319 34.40 4.78 46.84
C ALA A 319 34.81 3.94 45.61
N ALA A 320 35.71 4.32 44.70
CA ALA A 320 36.63 5.44 44.56
C ALA A 320 36.86 5.69 43.07
#